data_AF-H3RE40-F1
#
_entry.id   AF-H3RE40-F1
#
_cell.length_a   1.000
_cell.length_b   1.000
_cell.length_c   1.000
_cell.angle_alpha   90.00
_cell.angle_beta   90.00
_cell.angle_gamma   90.00
#
_symmetry.space_group_name_H-M   'P 1'
#
loop_
_entity.id
_entity.type
_entity.pdbx_description
1 polymer ?
#
loop_
_entity_poly.entity_id
_entity_poly.type
_entity_poly.pdbx_seq_one_letter_code
_entity_poly.pdbx_strand_id
1 'polypeptide(L)' 'MAACRAIAEAVGSDSHTAFILGNFEHCLRIAREVDFPEDRVLNVTPRRLLDFLALRTGKTIPDLADF' A
#
# COMPACT_ATOMS: atom_id res chain seq x y z
N MET A 1 -3.43 -26.75 -4.53
CA MET A 1 -2.51 -25.59 -4.57
C MET A 1 -3.18 -24.42 -3.87
N ALA A 2 -2.93 -24.26 -2.57
CA ALA A 2 -3.32 -23.04 -1.87
C ALA A 2 -2.54 -21.88 -2.49
N ALA A 3 -3.22 -20.89 -3.04
CA ALA A 3 -2.59 -19.66 -3.49
C ALA A 3 -1.80 -19.10 -2.30
N CYS A 4 -0.48 -19.15 -2.38
CA CYS A 4 0.41 -18.48 -1.43
C CYS A 4 0.03 -17.00 -1.53
N ARG A 5 -0.80 -16.51 -0.60
CA ARG A 5 -1.25 -15.12 -0.59
C ARG A 5 -0.01 -14.27 -0.44
N ALA A 6 0.40 -13.59 -1.51
CA ALA A 6 1.43 -12.57 -1.43
C ALA A 6 1.04 -11.62 -0.30
N ILE A 7 1.88 -11.57 0.73
CA ILE A 7 1.74 -10.60 1.82
C ILE A 7 2.08 -9.25 1.22
N ALA A 8 1.08 -8.38 1.10
CA ALA A 8 1.23 -7.00 0.68
C ALA A 8 0.98 -6.11 1.90
N GLU A 9 1.89 -5.17 2.17
CA GLU A 9 1.84 -4.30 3.33
C GLU A 9 1.33 -2.91 2.93
N ALA A 10 0.41 -2.37 3.72
CA ALA A 10 -0.08 -1.00 3.59
C ALA A 10 0.47 -0.17 4.75
N VAL A 11 0.95 1.05 4.44
CA VAL A 11 1.38 2.00 5.46
C VAL A 11 0.27 3.03 5.68
N GLY A 12 -0.08 3.25 6.94
CA GLY A 12 -1.08 4.24 7.34
C GLY A 12 -0.54 5.07 8.49
N SER A 13 -0.79 6.38 8.46
CA SER A 13 -0.37 7.32 9.50
C SER A 13 -1.34 7.36 10.69
N ASP A 14 -2.49 6.66 10.59
CA ASP A 14 -3.58 6.65 11.57
C ASP A 14 -3.97 8.07 12.05
N SER A 15 -4.01 8.99 11.09
CA SER A 15 -4.14 10.41 11.38
C SER A 15 -5.56 10.78 11.78
N HIS A 16 -5.70 11.38 12.95
CA HIS A 16 -6.95 11.97 13.43
C HIS A 16 -7.08 13.46 13.05
N THR A 17 -6.00 14.07 12.56
CA THR A 17 -5.97 15.43 12.01
C THR A 17 -5.07 15.46 10.78
N ALA A 18 -5.29 16.40 9.87
CA ALA A 18 -4.56 16.47 8.61
C ALA A 18 -3.07 16.84 8.75
N PHE A 19 -2.64 17.39 9.90
CA PHE A 19 -1.27 17.86 10.12
C PHE A 19 -0.20 16.77 9.98
N ILE A 20 -0.58 15.50 10.16
CA ILE A 20 0.34 14.35 10.08
C ILE A 20 -0.06 13.35 8.99
N LEU A 21 -0.97 13.74 8.09
CA LEU A 21 -1.40 12.88 6.99
C LEU A 21 -0.21 12.58 6.07
N GLY A 22 0.07 11.29 5.85
CA GLY A 22 1.20 10.88 5.02
C GLY A 22 2.55 10.86 5.75
N ASN A 23 2.59 11.17 7.05
CA ASN A 23 3.82 10.99 7.82
C ASN A 23 4.05 9.49 8.11
N PHE A 24 5.01 8.90 7.40
CA PHE A 24 5.33 7.48 7.46
C PHE A 24 6.75 7.17 7.99
N GLU A 25 7.47 8.17 8.51
CA GLU A 25 8.89 8.03 8.86
C GLU A 25 9.17 6.84 9.79
N HIS A 26 8.32 6.65 10.82
CA HIS A 26 8.50 5.58 11.79
C HIS A 26 8.26 4.20 11.19
N CYS A 27 7.21 4.04 10.37
CA CYS A 27 6.91 2.81 9.66
C CYS A 27 8.03 2.44 8.69
N LEU A 28 8.53 3.42 7.93
CA LEU A 28 9.62 3.21 6.97
C LEU A 28 10.93 2.83 7.67
N ARG A 29 11.18 3.34 8.88
CA ARG A 29 12.35 2.94 9.69
C ARG A 29 12.26 1.47 10.08
N ILE A 30 11.12 1.04 10.63
CA ILE A 30 10.91 -0.36 11.04
C ILE A 30 11.01 -1.32 9.83
N ALA A 31 10.39 -0.94 8.69
CA ALA A 31 10.48 -1.74 7.46
C ALA A 31 11.93 -1.93 6.99
N ARG A 32 12.76 -0.88 7.09
CA ARG A 32 14.19 -0.93 6.76
C ARG A 32 14.99 -1.79 7.74
N GLU A 33 14.65 -1.78 9.02
CA GLU A 33 15.35 -2.57 10.06
C GLU A 33 15.20 -4.09 9.85
N VAL A 34 14.19 -4.53 9.10
CA VAL A 34 13.93 -5.94 8.80
C VAL A 34 14.12 -6.29 7.32
N ASP A 35 14.75 -5.40 6.55
CA ASP A 35 14.94 -5.55 5.09
C ASP A 35 13.63 -5.89 4.35
N PHE A 36 12.52 -5.26 4.75
CA PHE A 36 11.23 -5.52 4.12
C PHE A 36 11.26 -5.11 2.65
N PRO A 37 10.82 -5.97 1.73
CA PRO A 37 10.97 -5.71 0.32
C PRO A 37 9.95 -4.65 -0.15
N GLU A 38 10.45 -3.56 -0.73
CA GLU A 38 9.65 -2.42 -1.19
C GLU A 38 8.64 -2.79 -2.28
N ASP A 39 8.93 -3.83 -3.07
CA ASP A 39 8.02 -4.35 -4.10
C ASP A 39 6.72 -4.93 -3.52
N ARG A 40 6.67 -5.21 -2.21
CA ARG A 40 5.48 -5.64 -1.47
C ARG A 40 4.74 -4.52 -0.74
N VAL A 41 5.23 -3.28 -0.81
CA VAL A 41 4.58 -2.10 -0.19
C VAL A 41 3.57 -1.49 -1.17
N LEU A 42 2.31 -1.34 -0.76
CA LEU A 42 1.24 -0.84 -1.63
C LEU A 42 1.32 0.66 -1.90
N ASN A 43 1.83 1.43 -0.95
CA ASN A 43 1.83 2.90 -0.98
C ASN A 43 2.85 3.53 -1.96
N VAL A 44 3.65 2.72 -2.68
CA VAL A 44 4.71 3.21 -3.58
C VAL A 44 4.12 4.03 -4.74
N THR A 45 3.00 3.58 -5.31
CA THR A 45 2.26 4.34 -6.32
C THR A 45 0.74 4.15 -6.14
N PRO A 46 -0.08 5.12 -6.54
CA PRO A 46 -1.53 4.94 -6.59
C PRO A 46 -1.94 3.71 -7.41
N ARG A 47 -1.30 3.52 -8.58
CA ARG A 47 -1.55 2.39 -9.48
C ARG A 47 -1.40 1.04 -8.79
N ARG A 48 -0.36 0.83 -7.98
CA ARG A 48 -0.13 -0.43 -7.25
C ARG A 48 -1.28 -0.77 -6.29
N LEU A 49 -1.78 0.22 -5.55
CA LEU A 49 -2.93 0.03 -4.68
C LEU A 49 -4.20 -0.28 -5.49
N LEU A 50 -4.45 0.46 -6.57
CA LEU A 50 -5.62 0.25 -7.44
C LEU A 50 -5.62 -1.15 -8.08
N ASP A 51 -4.47 -1.60 -8.58
CA ASP A 51 -4.33 -2.94 -9.18
C ASP A 51 -4.53 -4.03 -8.12
N PHE A 52 -4.02 -3.85 -6.90
CA PHE A 52 -4.27 -4.75 -5.78
C PHE A 52 -5.76 -4.85 -5.43
N LEU A 53 -6.47 -3.72 -5.37
CA LEU A 53 -7.91 -3.70 -5.12
C LEU A 53 -8.70 -4.35 -6.26
N ALA A 54 -8.33 -4.09 -7.52
CA ALA A 54 -8.95 -4.71 -8.69
C ALA A 54 -8.75 -6.22 -8.70
N LEU A 55 -7.55 -6.71 -8.38
CA LEU A 55 -7.27 -8.15 -8.24
C LEU A 55 -8.15 -8.81 -7.17
N ARG A 56 -8.44 -8.12 -6.07
CA ARG A 56 -9.20 -8.66 -4.94
C ARG A 56 -10.71 -8.57 -5.10
N THR A 57 -11.19 -7.59 -5.85
CA THR A 57 -12.62 -7.27 -5.96
C THR A 57 -13.20 -7.51 -7.36
N GLY A 58 -12.35 -7.62 -8.38
CA GLY A 58 -12.74 -7.67 -9.79
C GLY A 58 -13.24 -6.33 -10.35
N LYS A 59 -13.08 -5.23 -9.61
CA LYS A 59 -13.62 -3.90 -10.00
C LYS A 59 -12.52 -2.89 -10.21
N THR A 60 -12.64 -2.10 -11.27
CA THR A 60 -11.80 -0.92 -11.53
C THR A 60 -12.56 0.36 -11.18
N ILE A 61 -11.82 1.46 -10.96
CA ILE A 61 -12.40 2.79 -10.72
C ILE A 61 -11.97 3.68 -11.89
N PRO A 62 -12.84 3.90 -12.91
CA PRO A 62 -12.48 4.65 -14.12
C PRO A 62 -12.00 6.08 -13.83
N ASP A 63 -12.60 6.75 -12.85
CA ASP A 63 -12.25 8.13 -12.47
C ASP A 63 -10.80 8.26 -11.94
N LEU A 64 -10.17 7.12 -11.59
CA LEU A 64 -8.79 7.07 -11.11
C LEU A 64 -7.86 6.41 -12.13
N ALA A 65 -8.24 6.29 -13.40
CA ALA A 65 -7.44 5.60 -14.42
C ALA A 65 -6.10 6.29 -14.74
N ASP A 66 -6.01 7.61 -14.54
CA ASP A 66 -4.84 8.41 -14.94
C ASP A 66 -3.77 8.57 -13.84
N PHE A 67 -3.98 7.95 -12.67
CA PHE A 67 -3.02 7.96 -11.55
C PHE A 67 -1.90 6.91 -11.65
#